data_AF-A0A7G2D832-F1
#
_entry.id   AF-A0A7G2D832-F1
#
_cell.length_a   1.000
_cell.length_b   1.000
_cell.length_c   1.000
_cell.angle_alpha   90.00
_cell.angle_beta   90.00
_cell.angle_gamma   90.00
#
_symmetry.space_group_name_H-M   'P 1'
#
loop_
_entity.id
_entity.type
_entity.pdbx_description
1 polymer ?
#
loop_
_entity_poly.entity_id
_entity_poly.type
_entity_poly.pdbx_seq_one_letter_code
_entity_poly.pdbx_strand_id
1 'polypeptide(L)'
;MTIAVLPAVGFLLPNVPAMVAIGPKKWFDEFLGSFRWHLSNKGGHPAASPVWEWFINKKAFALHYNPDVFAQTDPFLLLAMALFILALPWLYRKKSGILASFGVFWSTVALFLMQYALGGTTQFSFYATALVPPAAVVMGVALNELLRWEAFRESVWLYLEWLLEVKDRIRLRLGR
;
A
#
# COMPACT_ATOMS: atom_id res chain seq x y z
N MET A 1 22.41 10.36 -9.46
CA MET A 1 22.14 11.81 -9.57
C MET A 1 20.67 12.10 -9.91
N THR A 2 20.08 11.40 -10.88
CA THR A 2 18.70 11.59 -11.35
C THR A 2 17.63 11.47 -10.26
N ILE A 3 17.83 10.58 -9.28
CA ILE A 3 16.89 10.30 -8.17
C ILE A 3 16.70 11.51 -7.24
N ALA A 4 17.67 12.42 -7.12
CA ALA A 4 17.54 13.61 -6.29
C ALA A 4 17.20 14.86 -7.12
N VAL A 5 17.79 14.96 -8.31
CA VAL A 5 17.64 16.13 -9.19
C VAL A 5 16.20 16.24 -9.71
N LEU A 6 15.61 15.15 -10.21
CA LEU A 6 14.25 15.22 -10.76
C LEU A 6 13.19 15.58 -9.70
N PRO A 7 13.19 14.98 -8.49
CA PRO A 7 12.27 15.42 -7.44
C PRO A 7 12.52 16.86 -6.99
N ALA A 8 13.79 17.29 -6.86
CA ALA A 8 14.11 18.67 -6.51
C ALA A 8 13.58 19.66 -7.54
N VAL A 9 13.79 19.37 -8.83
CA VAL A 9 13.25 20.19 -9.94
C VAL A 9 11.72 20.16 -9.94
N GLY A 10 11.12 18.98 -9.79
CA GLY A 10 9.66 18.82 -9.73
C GLY A 10 9.02 19.53 -8.53
N PHE A 11 9.73 19.64 -7.40
CA PHE A 11 9.30 20.42 -6.24
C PHE A 11 9.50 21.92 -6.46
N LEU A 12 10.67 22.35 -6.95
CA LEU A 12 11.00 23.77 -7.07
C LEU A 12 10.23 24.46 -8.19
N LEU A 13 10.09 23.84 -9.37
CA LEU A 13 9.41 24.45 -10.52
C LEU A 13 8.01 25.02 -10.20
N PRO A 14 7.08 24.27 -9.58
CA PRO A 14 5.77 24.81 -9.23
C PRO A 14 5.81 25.77 -8.03
N ASN A 15 6.83 25.68 -7.17
CA ASN A 15 6.96 26.58 -6.01
C ASN A 15 7.61 27.92 -6.35
N VAL A 16 8.38 28.03 -7.43
CA VAL A 16 9.00 29.30 -7.87
C VAL A 16 7.96 30.40 -8.12
N PRO A 17 6.86 30.17 -8.86
CA PRO A 17 5.80 31.16 -9.00
C PRO A 17 5.22 31.63 -7.65
N ALA A 18 5.04 30.72 -6.69
CA ALA A 18 4.57 31.06 -5.35
C ALA A 18 5.60 31.93 -4.62
N MET A 19 6.89 31.57 -4.66
CA MET A 19 7.98 32.38 -4.08
C MET A 19 8.05 33.78 -4.68
N VAL A 20 7.83 33.93 -5.99
CA VAL A 20 7.79 35.23 -6.66
C VAL A 20 6.57 36.05 -6.21
N ALA A 21 5.41 35.42 -6.04
CA ALA A 21 4.16 36.11 -5.70
C ALA A 21 4.12 36.63 -4.24
N ILE A 22 4.62 35.85 -3.26
CA ILE A 22 4.51 36.20 -1.83
C ILE A 22 5.85 36.52 -1.16
N GLY A 23 6.97 36.34 -1.87
CA GLY A 23 8.33 36.51 -1.38
C GLY A 23 8.93 35.21 -0.82
N PRO A 24 10.24 34.92 -1.05
CA PRO A 24 10.87 33.66 -0.63
C PRO A 24 10.82 33.40 0.88
N LYS A 25 11.02 34.43 1.70
CA LYS A 25 10.96 34.30 3.16
C LYS A 25 9.56 33.92 3.63
N LYS A 26 8.52 34.60 3.14
CA LYS A 26 7.13 34.30 3.51
C LYS A 26 6.73 32.92 3.02
N TRP A 27 7.09 32.54 1.79
CA TRP A 27 6.89 31.19 1.29
C TRP A 27 7.55 30.14 2.19
N PHE A 28 8.79 30.38 2.64
CA PHE A 28 9.48 29.45 3.54
C PHE A 28 8.79 29.36 4.91
N ASP A 29 8.34 30.48 5.47
CA ASP A 29 7.61 30.52 6.74
C ASP A 29 6.28 29.73 6.64
N GLU A 30 5.54 29.88 5.52
CA GLU A 30 4.31 29.12 5.23
C GLU A 30 4.59 27.64 4.98
N PHE A 31 5.66 27.32 4.27
CA PHE A 31 6.10 25.94 4.03
C PHE A 31 6.41 25.23 5.35
N LEU A 32 7.16 25.88 6.25
CA LEU A 32 7.41 25.33 7.58
C LEU A 32 6.13 25.28 8.44
N GLY A 33 5.24 26.27 8.27
CA GLY A 33 3.91 26.30 8.87
C GLY A 33 3.06 25.08 8.48
N SER A 34 3.12 24.62 7.23
CA SER A 34 2.38 23.45 6.79
C SER A 34 2.80 22.18 7.54
N PHE A 35 4.10 21.96 7.78
CA PHE A 35 4.56 20.84 8.59
C PHE A 35 4.03 20.92 10.02
N ARG A 36 4.04 22.11 10.63
CA ARG A 36 3.47 22.33 11.97
C ARG A 36 1.97 21.99 12.00
N TRP A 37 1.23 22.38 10.96
CA TRP A 37 -0.19 22.04 10.81
C TRP A 37 -0.43 20.54 10.60
N HIS A 38 0.43 19.85 9.86
CA HIS A 38 0.34 18.40 9.67
C HIS A 38 0.70 17.60 10.94
N LEU A 39 1.56 18.16 11.79
CA LEU A 39 1.97 17.60 13.07
C LEU A 39 1.05 18.00 14.24
N SER A 40 0.19 19.00 14.06
CA SER A 40 -0.75 19.38 15.11
C SER A 40 -1.83 18.30 15.28
N ASN A 41 -2.09 17.94 16.53
CA ASN A 41 -3.24 17.12 16.90
C ASN A 41 -4.52 17.94 16.69
N LYS A 42 -5.43 17.42 15.87
CA LYS A 42 -6.69 18.09 15.50
C LYS A 42 -7.86 17.66 16.40
N GLY A 43 -7.56 17.14 17.59
CA GLY A 43 -8.51 16.51 18.49
C GLY A 43 -8.68 15.02 18.16
N GLY A 44 -9.22 14.28 19.13
CA GLY A 44 -9.55 12.85 19.00
C GLY A 44 -10.74 12.66 18.05
N HIS A 45 -10.51 12.73 16.74
CA HIS A 45 -11.53 12.42 15.76
C HIS A 45 -11.95 10.94 15.91
N PRO A 46 -13.25 10.58 15.91
CA PRO A 46 -13.69 9.20 16.14
C PRO A 46 -13.10 8.22 15.12
N ALA A 47 -12.98 8.66 13.86
CA ALA A 47 -12.35 7.90 12.78
C ALA A 47 -10.81 7.92 12.78
N ALA A 48 -10.16 8.60 13.74
CA ALA A 48 -8.71 8.62 13.82
C ALA A 48 -8.17 7.20 14.04
N SER A 49 -7.24 6.81 13.18
CA SER A 49 -6.64 5.49 13.12
C SER A 49 -5.16 5.64 12.78
N PRO A 50 -4.25 5.33 13.72
CA PRO A 50 -2.81 5.33 13.46
C PRO A 50 -2.40 4.22 12.48
N VAL A 51 -1.24 4.40 11.83
CA VAL A 51 -0.79 3.53 10.72
C VAL A 51 -0.78 2.02 11.02
N TRP A 52 -0.50 1.59 12.24
CA TRP A 52 -0.54 0.15 12.59
C TRP A 52 -1.95 -0.44 12.61
N GLU A 53 -2.98 0.37 12.87
CA GLU A 53 -4.37 -0.08 12.83
C GLU A 53 -4.87 -0.30 11.41
N TRP A 54 -4.21 0.30 10.40
CA TRP A 54 -4.56 0.14 8.99
C TRP A 54 -4.33 -1.29 8.52
N PHE A 55 -3.31 -1.98 9.05
CA PHE A 55 -2.96 -3.36 8.67
C PHE A 55 -4.05 -4.37 8.99
N ILE A 56 -4.96 -4.04 9.91
CA ILE A 56 -6.06 -4.91 10.32
C ILE A 56 -7.44 -4.27 10.06
N ASN A 57 -7.47 -3.15 9.32
CA ASN A 57 -8.69 -2.37 9.04
C ASN A 57 -9.51 -2.08 10.31
N LYS A 58 -8.87 -1.75 11.44
CA LYS A 58 -9.56 -1.62 12.73
C LYS A 58 -10.63 -0.52 12.73
N LYS A 59 -10.39 0.55 11.96
CA LYS A 59 -11.31 1.68 11.81
C LYS A 59 -11.38 2.10 10.35
N ALA A 60 -12.43 1.68 9.66
CA ALA A 60 -12.72 2.14 8.30
C ALA A 60 -13.09 3.64 8.31
N PHE A 61 -12.67 4.37 7.27
CA PHE A 61 -12.96 5.79 7.16
C PHE A 61 -14.31 6.00 6.46
N ALA A 62 -15.24 6.72 7.09
CA ALA A 62 -16.53 7.04 6.47
C ALA A 62 -16.35 8.11 5.39
N LEU A 63 -16.68 7.77 4.15
CA LEU A 63 -16.82 8.72 3.04
C LEU A 63 -18.20 9.37 3.03
N HIS A 64 -19.22 8.63 3.50
CA HIS A 64 -20.60 9.09 3.61
C HIS A 64 -21.34 8.33 4.72
N TYR A 65 -22.33 8.96 5.35
CA TYR A 65 -23.09 8.37 6.49
C TYR A 65 -24.55 8.01 6.17
N ASN A 66 -25.13 8.44 5.04
CA ASN A 66 -26.47 8.00 4.60
C ASN A 66 -26.71 8.21 3.08
N PRO A 67 -26.33 7.27 2.20
CA PRO A 67 -25.98 5.90 2.52
C PRO A 67 -24.61 5.78 3.17
N ASP A 68 -24.43 4.73 3.96
CA ASP A 68 -23.15 4.39 4.58
C ASP A 68 -22.13 3.96 3.52
N VAL A 69 -21.08 4.76 3.32
CA VAL A 69 -19.99 4.48 2.38
C VAL A 69 -18.68 4.59 3.13
N PHE A 70 -17.89 3.51 3.16
CA PHE A 70 -16.65 3.44 3.90
C PHE A 70 -15.46 3.08 2.99
N ALA A 71 -14.35 3.78 3.17
CA ALA A 71 -13.05 3.38 2.67
C ALA A 71 -12.41 2.38 3.65
N GLN A 72 -12.27 1.14 3.19
CA GLN A 72 -11.67 0.05 3.95
C GLN A 72 -10.26 -0.23 3.42
N THR A 73 -9.33 -0.56 4.31
CA THR A 73 -8.03 -1.08 3.89
C THR A 73 -8.16 -2.54 3.49
N ASP A 74 -7.12 -3.08 2.83
CA ASP A 74 -6.99 -4.51 2.55
C ASP A 74 -5.98 -5.13 3.54
N PRO A 75 -6.46 -5.77 4.63
CA PRO A 75 -5.58 -6.40 5.61
C PRO A 75 -4.71 -7.50 5.00
N PHE A 76 -5.20 -8.24 4.00
CA PHE A 76 -4.44 -9.32 3.39
C PHE A 76 -3.21 -8.74 2.68
N LEU A 77 -3.41 -7.69 1.89
CA LEU A 77 -2.32 -7.00 1.19
C LEU A 77 -1.30 -6.39 2.16
N LEU A 78 -1.77 -5.70 3.21
CA LEU A 78 -0.88 -5.02 4.16
C LEU A 78 -0.15 -6.00 5.09
N LEU A 79 -0.84 -7.03 5.60
CA LEU A 79 -0.20 -8.06 6.44
C LEU A 79 0.79 -8.90 5.64
N ALA A 80 0.51 -9.17 4.36
CA ALA A 80 1.47 -9.85 3.49
C ALA A 80 2.80 -9.08 3.38
N MET A 81 2.76 -7.74 3.33
CA MET A 81 3.98 -6.92 3.35
C MET A 81 4.81 -7.13 4.62
N ALA A 82 4.15 -7.26 5.79
CA ALA A 82 4.81 -7.60 7.04
C ALA A 82 5.43 -9.01 7.01
N LEU A 83 4.69 -10.00 6.48
CA LEU A 83 5.20 -11.36 6.32
C LEU A 83 6.39 -11.44 5.35
N PHE A 84 6.35 -10.68 4.25
CA PHE A 84 7.41 -10.67 3.24
C PHE A 84 8.73 -10.07 3.73
N ILE A 85 8.78 -9.40 4.89
CA ILE A 85 10.05 -9.07 5.55
C ILE A 85 10.89 -10.34 5.75
N LEU A 86 10.25 -11.44 6.16
CA LEU A 86 10.91 -12.72 6.41
C LEU A 86 11.43 -13.37 5.12
N ALA A 87 10.74 -13.15 4.01
CA ALA A 87 11.09 -13.68 2.69
C ALA A 87 12.01 -12.74 1.88
N LEU A 88 12.23 -11.51 2.36
CA LEU A 88 12.93 -10.47 1.60
C LEU A 88 14.35 -10.88 1.15
N PRO A 89 15.19 -11.54 1.97
CA PRO A 89 16.53 -11.95 1.52
C PRO A 89 16.47 -12.91 0.33
N TRP A 90 15.49 -13.81 0.30
CA TRP A 90 15.28 -14.75 -0.80
C TRP A 90 14.74 -14.04 -2.05
N LEU A 91 13.69 -13.22 -1.87
CA LEU A 91 13.08 -12.44 -2.94
C LEU A 91 14.09 -11.49 -3.60
N TYR A 92 14.96 -10.86 -2.83
CA TYR A 92 16.02 -10.00 -3.33
C TYR A 92 17.01 -10.74 -4.24
N ARG A 93 17.39 -11.98 -3.87
CA ARG A 93 18.27 -12.82 -4.71
C ARG A 93 17.64 -13.19 -6.05
N LYS A 94 16.31 -13.33 -6.11
CA LYS A 94 15.58 -13.70 -7.33
C LYS A 94 15.20 -12.48 -8.18
N LYS A 95 14.76 -11.41 -7.54
CA LYS A 95 14.22 -10.20 -8.14
C LYS A 95 14.72 -8.98 -7.37
N SER A 96 15.95 -8.56 -7.61
CA SER A 96 16.58 -7.43 -6.91
C SER A 96 15.79 -6.12 -6.99
N GLY A 97 15.05 -5.90 -8.10
CA GLY A 97 14.17 -4.75 -8.29
C GLY A 97 13.02 -4.64 -7.28
N ILE A 98 12.70 -5.71 -6.53
CA ILE A 98 11.65 -5.69 -5.49
C ILE A 98 11.94 -4.68 -4.39
N LEU A 99 13.22 -4.36 -4.14
CA LEU A 99 13.63 -3.41 -3.11
C LEU A 99 13.08 -2.01 -3.32
N ALA A 100 12.86 -1.59 -4.58
CA ALA A 100 12.31 -0.26 -4.84
C ALA A 100 10.89 -0.15 -4.28
N SER A 101 9.99 -1.05 -4.67
CA SER A 101 8.61 -1.06 -4.19
C SER A 101 8.52 -1.37 -2.69
N PHE A 102 9.32 -2.32 -2.21
CA PHE A 102 9.38 -2.67 -0.79
C PHE A 102 9.85 -1.47 0.05
N GLY A 103 10.88 -0.78 -0.42
CA GLY A 103 11.42 0.42 0.22
C GLY A 103 10.42 1.58 0.22
N VAL A 104 9.71 1.82 -0.89
CA VAL A 104 8.65 2.86 -0.94
C VAL A 104 7.54 2.54 0.08
N PHE A 105 7.10 1.29 0.18
CA PHE A 105 6.09 0.89 1.15
C PHE A 105 6.54 1.17 2.60
N TRP A 106 7.69 0.62 3.00
CA TRP A 106 8.15 0.73 4.39
C TRP A 106 8.65 2.12 4.77
N SER A 107 9.22 2.88 3.82
CA SER A 107 9.54 4.30 4.07
C SER A 107 8.28 5.12 4.29
N THR A 108 7.21 4.87 3.52
CA THR A 108 5.92 5.55 3.72
C THR A 108 5.32 5.21 5.09
N VAL A 109 5.33 3.92 5.48
CA VAL A 109 4.90 3.49 6.82
C VAL A 109 5.74 4.16 7.91
N ALA A 110 7.07 4.20 7.75
CA ALA A 110 7.97 4.84 8.70
C ALA A 110 7.72 6.35 8.82
N LEU A 111 7.40 7.04 7.73
CA LEU A 111 7.03 8.45 7.74
C LEU A 111 5.72 8.71 8.50
N PHE A 112 4.71 7.84 8.35
CA PHE A 112 3.50 7.93 9.16
C PHE A 112 3.75 7.63 10.64
N LEU A 113 4.61 6.65 10.96
CA LEU A 113 5.03 6.39 12.34
C LEU A 113 5.76 7.60 12.93
N MET A 114 6.67 8.21 12.17
CA MET A 114 7.38 9.42 12.56
C MET A 114 6.41 10.59 12.78
N GLN A 115 5.47 10.80 11.87
CA GLN A 115 4.43 11.83 12.02
C GLN A 115 3.64 11.64 13.32
N TYR A 116 3.24 10.39 13.62
CA TYR A 116 2.53 10.07 14.85
C TYR A 116 3.38 10.35 16.08
N ALA A 117 4.65 9.92 16.09
CA ALA A 117 5.60 10.15 17.17
C ALA A 117 5.88 11.64 17.42
N LEU A 118 5.83 12.46 16.37
CA LEU A 118 6.00 13.92 16.43
C LEU A 118 4.71 14.67 16.81
N GLY A 119 3.63 13.96 17.18
CA GLY A 119 2.39 14.54 17.70
C GLY A 119 1.22 14.60 16.72
N GLY A 120 1.43 14.22 15.45
CA GLY A 120 0.39 14.15 14.42
C GLY A 120 -0.49 12.92 14.55
N THR A 121 -1.23 12.80 15.65
CA THR A 121 -2.03 11.61 16.00
C THR A 121 -3.34 11.48 15.22
N THR A 122 -3.79 12.53 14.54
CA THR A 122 -5.01 12.53 13.71
C THR A 122 -4.74 11.97 12.31
N GLN A 123 -4.41 10.69 12.25
CA GLN A 123 -4.26 9.92 11.02
C GLN A 123 -5.55 9.19 10.66
N PHE A 124 -5.77 8.88 9.38
CA PHE A 124 -6.96 8.16 8.91
C PHE A 124 -6.58 6.97 8.03
N SER A 125 -7.39 5.90 8.09
CA SER A 125 -7.13 4.66 7.35
C SER A 125 -7.19 4.84 5.83
N PHE A 126 -7.89 5.84 5.30
CA PHE A 126 -7.90 6.10 3.85
C PHE A 126 -6.52 6.50 3.30
N TYR A 127 -5.61 7.01 4.14
CA TYR A 127 -4.23 7.31 3.75
C TYR A 127 -3.45 6.04 3.34
N ALA A 128 -3.90 4.86 3.75
CA ALA A 128 -3.35 3.58 3.29
C ALA A 128 -3.41 3.41 1.77
N THR A 129 -4.22 4.20 1.05
CA THR A 129 -4.25 4.23 -0.42
C THR A 129 -2.85 4.41 -1.03
N ALA A 130 -1.98 5.21 -0.39
CA ALA A 130 -0.60 5.42 -0.86
C ALA A 130 0.27 4.14 -0.75
N LEU A 131 -0.12 3.20 0.11
CA LEU A 131 0.59 1.93 0.32
C LEU A 131 0.17 0.86 -0.68
N VAL A 132 -0.99 0.99 -1.34
CA VAL A 132 -1.56 -0.05 -2.20
C VAL A 132 -0.70 -0.33 -3.44
N PRO A 133 -0.28 0.67 -4.25
CA PRO A 133 0.53 0.40 -5.44
C PRO A 133 1.85 -0.35 -5.15
N PRO A 134 2.71 0.08 -4.20
CA PRO A 134 3.93 -0.66 -3.91
C PRO A 134 3.65 -2.04 -3.32
N ALA A 135 2.62 -2.19 -2.48
CA ALA A 135 2.24 -3.48 -1.92
C ALA A 135 1.76 -4.46 -2.99
N ALA A 136 0.93 -4.01 -3.95
CA ALA A 136 0.43 -4.83 -5.04
C ALA A 136 1.56 -5.35 -5.95
N VAL A 137 2.55 -4.51 -6.24
CA VAL A 137 3.74 -4.92 -7.01
C VAL A 137 4.54 -5.98 -6.24
N VAL A 138 4.81 -5.75 -4.95
CA VAL A 138 5.55 -6.71 -4.12
C VAL A 138 4.77 -8.02 -4.01
N MET A 139 3.46 -7.96 -3.77
CA MET A 139 2.59 -9.14 -3.71
C MET A 139 2.67 -9.95 -5.00
N GLY A 140 2.52 -9.32 -6.17
CA GLY A 140 2.61 -10.02 -7.45
C GLY A 140 3.95 -10.72 -7.64
N VAL A 141 5.06 -10.04 -7.34
CA VAL A 141 6.40 -10.63 -7.42
C VAL A 141 6.59 -11.75 -6.41
N ALA A 142 6.20 -11.52 -5.15
CA ALA A 142 6.40 -12.46 -4.07
C ALA A 142 5.56 -13.72 -4.28
N LEU A 143 4.31 -13.61 -4.70
CA LEU A 143 3.49 -14.76 -5.04
C LEU A 143 4.07 -15.53 -6.23
N ASN A 144 4.57 -14.84 -7.28
CA ASN A 144 5.20 -15.52 -8.42
C ASN A 144 6.46 -16.31 -8.04
N GLU A 145 7.25 -15.81 -7.09
CA GLU A 145 8.53 -16.44 -6.70
C GLU A 145 8.42 -17.41 -5.51
N LEU A 146 7.46 -17.19 -4.59
CA LEU A 146 7.27 -18.01 -3.38
C LEU A 146 6.20 -19.08 -3.57
N LEU A 147 5.13 -18.80 -4.33
CA LEU A 147 4.23 -19.87 -4.74
C LEU A 147 4.92 -20.62 -5.86
N ARG A 148 5.08 -21.93 -5.67
CA ARG A 148 5.62 -22.79 -6.71
C ARG A 148 4.62 -22.82 -7.86
N TRP A 149 4.88 -21.99 -8.87
CA TRP A 149 4.07 -21.90 -10.07
C TRP A 149 3.88 -23.28 -10.74
N GLU A 150 4.88 -24.15 -10.61
CA GLU A 150 4.81 -25.56 -10.99
C GLU A 150 3.68 -26.29 -10.26
N ALA A 151 3.64 -26.20 -8.93
CA ALA A 151 2.60 -26.84 -8.12
C ALA A 151 1.20 -26.28 -8.41
N PHE A 152 1.09 -24.98 -8.70
CA PHE A 152 -0.17 -24.39 -9.17
C PHE A 152 -0.61 -24.97 -10.52
N ARG A 153 0.28 -25.02 -11.52
CA ARG A 153 -0.03 -25.60 -12.84
C ARG A 153 -0.44 -27.07 -12.73
N GLU A 154 0.29 -27.85 -11.95
CA GLU A 154 -0.02 -29.26 -11.70
C GLU A 154 -1.41 -29.40 -11.06
N SER A 155 -1.74 -28.55 -10.10
CA SER A 155 -3.06 -28.55 -9.44
C SER A 155 -4.19 -28.27 -10.45
N VAL A 156 -3.99 -27.34 -11.38
CA VAL A 156 -4.97 -27.04 -12.44
C VAL A 156 -5.20 -28.25 -13.36
N TRP A 157 -4.15 -28.96 -13.76
CA TRP A 157 -4.27 -30.17 -14.58
C TRP A 157 -5.03 -31.27 -13.85
N LEU A 158 -4.72 -31.50 -12.57
CA LEU A 158 -5.43 -32.47 -11.74
C LEU A 158 -6.94 -32.16 -11.65
N TYR A 159 -7.32 -30.89 -11.46
CA TYR A 159 -8.73 -30.50 -11.46
C TYR A 159 -9.41 -30.71 -12.82
N LEU A 160 -8.69 -30.49 -13.92
CA LEU A 160 -9.23 -30.68 -15.27
C LEU A 160 -9.47 -32.16 -15.57
N GLU A 161 -8.52 -33.02 -15.22
CA GLU A 161 -8.65 -34.48 -15.33
C GLU A 161 -9.85 -34.97 -14.51
N TRP A 162 -9.96 -34.51 -13.26
CA TRP A 162 -11.09 -34.85 -12.39
C TRP A 162 -12.44 -34.42 -13.00
N LEU A 163 -12.54 -33.23 -13.57
CA LEU A 163 -13.77 -32.76 -14.23
C LEU A 163 -14.13 -33.60 -15.46
N LEU A 164 -13.13 -34.02 -16.24
CA LEU A 164 -13.34 -34.89 -17.41
C LEU A 164 -13.82 -36.27 -16.98
N GLU A 165 -13.22 -36.86 -15.94
CA GLU A 165 -13.70 -38.12 -15.38
C GLU A 165 -15.14 -38.03 -14.87
N VAL A 166 -15.48 -36.94 -14.17
CA VAL A 166 -16.85 -36.72 -13.68
C VAL A 166 -17.83 -36.60 -14.86
N LYS A 167 -17.47 -35.84 -15.90
CA LYS A 167 -18.26 -35.73 -17.12
C LYS A 167 -18.50 -37.10 -17.76
N ASP A 168 -17.46 -37.91 -17.91
CA ASP A 168 -17.55 -39.23 -18.54
C ASP A 168 -18.40 -40.19 -17.69
N ARG A 169 -18.26 -40.12 -16.36
CA ARG A 169 -19.08 -40.90 -15.40
C ARG A 169 -20.55 -40.50 -15.44
N ILE A 170 -20.85 -39.21 -15.60
CA ILE A 170 -22.21 -38.69 -15.77
C ILE A 170 -22.79 -39.14 -17.12
N ARG A 171 -22.00 -39.06 -18.19
CA ARG A 171 -22.41 -39.50 -19.54
C ARG A 171 -22.76 -40.99 -19.57
N LEU A 172 -21.93 -41.83 -18.95
CA LEU A 172 -22.17 -43.26 -18.76
C LEU A 172 -23.47 -43.53 -17.99
N ARG A 173 -23.79 -42.74 -16.95
CA ARG A 173 -25.02 -42.88 -16.16
C ARG A 173 -26.29 -42.41 -16.89
N LEU A 174 -26.15 -41.49 -17.85
CA LEU A 174 -27.28 -40.96 -18.63
C LEU A 174 -27.60 -41.79 -19.89
N GLY A 175 -26.92 -42.92 -20.10
CA GLY A 175 -27.29 -43.89 -21.13
C GLY A 175 -27.19 -43.38 -22.57
N ARG A 176 -26.20 -42.53 -22.88
CA ARG A 176 -25.82 -42.16 -24.25
C ARG A 176 -24.34 -42.35 -24.49
#